data_AF-A0AAV0WQF1-F1
#
_entry.id   AF-A0AAV0WQF1-F1
#
_cell.length_a   1.000
_cell.length_b   1.000
_cell.length_c   1.000
_cell.angle_alpha   90.00
_cell.angle_beta   90.00
_cell.angle_gamma   90.00
#
_symmetry.space_group_name_H-M   'P 1'
#
loop_
_entity.id
_entity.type
_entity.pdbx_description
1 polymer ?
#
loop_
_entity_poly.entity_id
_entity_poly.type
_entity_poly.pdbx_seq_one_letter_code
_entity_poly.pdbx_strand_id
1 'polypeptide(L)'
;MPELEEYVVDVVHYTSGFIVRKIQKNKALCKTCDSFLTVDDNNNQNSSKLFQLKNRGKLINVSSDVHKTCLVTEYIIRICNEDLLRKKNIKLILSLKALNELSSDNTIFNSKEIKENILQQDLLDNHRSQY
;
A
#
# COMPACT_ATOMS: atom_id res chain seq x y z
N MET A 1 2.05 16.44 -4.54
CA MET A 1 1.93 15.62 -5.77
C MET A 1 1.06 16.34 -6.79
N PRO A 2 1.34 16.23 -8.10
CA PRO A 2 0.42 16.73 -9.12
C PRO A 2 -0.94 16.02 -9.01
N GLU A 3 -2.00 16.70 -9.43
CA GLU A 3 -3.35 16.14 -9.46
C GLU A 3 -3.40 14.98 -10.47
N LEU A 4 -3.85 13.81 -10.02
CA LEU A 4 -4.00 12.62 -10.85
C LEU A 4 -5.42 12.58 -11.42
N GLU A 5 -5.54 12.16 -12.68
CA GLU A 5 -6.85 11.91 -13.28
C GLU A 5 -7.62 10.83 -12.50
N GLU A 6 -8.93 10.99 -12.38
CA GLU A 6 -9.81 10.09 -11.61
C GLU A 6 -9.64 8.62 -12.04
N TYR A 7 -9.46 8.37 -13.35
CA TYR A 7 -9.24 7.02 -13.87
C TYR A 7 -7.96 6.37 -13.30
N VAL A 8 -6.90 7.15 -13.09
CA VAL A 8 -5.63 6.64 -12.53
C VAL A 8 -5.87 6.24 -11.09
N VAL A 9 -6.53 7.11 -10.32
CA VAL A 9 -6.84 6.86 -8.91
C VAL A 9 -7.66 5.58 -8.77
N ASP A 10 -8.68 5.41 -9.63
CA ASP A 10 -9.51 4.22 -9.68
C ASP A 10 -8.73 2.94 -10.00
N VAL A 11 -7.82 2.99 -10.99
CA VAL A 11 -6.96 1.87 -11.39
C VAL A 11 -5.95 1.52 -10.30
N VAL A 12 -5.35 2.52 -9.66
CA VAL A 12 -4.41 2.32 -8.55
C VAL A 12 -5.14 1.69 -7.36
N HIS A 13 -6.33 2.15 -7.03
CA HIS A 13 -7.14 1.55 -5.97
C HIS A 13 -7.54 0.10 -6.28
N TYR A 14 -7.91 -0.20 -7.52
CA TYR A 14 -8.20 -1.58 -7.92
C TYR A 14 -6.94 -2.47 -7.84
N THR A 15 -5.78 -1.94 -8.23
CA THR A 15 -4.50 -2.67 -8.23
C THR A 15 -3.98 -2.91 -6.81
N SER A 16 -4.18 -1.95 -5.89
CA SER A 16 -3.73 -2.07 -4.50
C SER A 16 -4.41 -3.24 -3.78
N GLY A 17 -5.67 -3.55 -4.08
CA GLY A 17 -6.34 -4.76 -3.56
C GLY A 17 -5.64 -6.06 -3.97
N PHE A 18 -5.11 -6.12 -5.19
CA PHE A 18 -4.29 -7.26 -5.63
C PHE A 18 -2.94 -7.32 -4.91
N ILE A 19 -2.32 -6.17 -4.66
CA ILE A 19 -1.06 -6.08 -3.90
C ILE A 19 -1.26 -6.60 -2.47
N VAL A 20 -2.30 -6.14 -1.77
CA VAL A 20 -2.62 -6.62 -0.41
C VAL A 20 -2.88 -8.12 -0.41
N ARG A 21 -3.65 -8.64 -1.39
CA ARG A 21 -3.86 -10.10 -1.54
C ARG A 21 -2.54 -10.86 -1.64
N LYS A 22 -1.56 -10.33 -2.36
CA LYS A 22 -0.24 -10.96 -2.52
C LYS A 22 0.57 -10.90 -1.23
N ILE A 23 0.53 -9.78 -0.50
CA ILE A 23 1.20 -9.64 0.79
C ILE A 23 0.63 -10.66 1.78
N GLN A 24 -0.70 -10.71 1.95
CA GLN A 24 -1.38 -11.64 2.84
C GLN A 24 -1.08 -13.11 2.53
N LYS A 25 -0.92 -13.47 1.25
CA LYS A 25 -0.57 -14.84 0.84
C LYS A 25 0.90 -15.21 1.09
N ASN A 26 1.80 -14.24 1.00
CA ASN A 26 3.25 -14.48 1.02
C ASN A 26 3.89 -14.21 2.39
N LYS A 27 3.14 -13.65 3.34
CA LYS A 27 3.65 -13.28 4.67
C LYS A 27 2.69 -13.77 5.74
N ALA A 28 3.25 -14.32 6.81
CA ALA A 28 2.53 -14.57 8.05
C ALA A 28 2.34 -13.23 8.79
N LEU A 29 1.33 -12.46 8.40
CA LEU A 29 0.99 -11.20 9.09
C LEU A 29 0.28 -11.50 10.41
N CYS A 30 0.57 -10.71 11.45
CA CYS A 30 -0.26 -10.70 12.65
C CYS A 30 -1.60 -10.03 12.33
N LYS A 31 -2.61 -10.33 13.16
CA LYS A 31 -3.97 -9.79 12.98
C LYS A 31 -4.01 -8.26 12.92
N THR A 32 -3.20 -7.61 13.74
CA THR A 32 -3.10 -6.14 13.78
C THR A 32 -2.55 -5.60 12.46
N CYS A 33 -1.43 -6.15 11.96
CA CYS A 33 -0.88 -5.69 10.68
C CYS A 33 -1.86 -5.91 9.53
N ASP A 34 -2.60 -7.03 9.53
CA ASP A 34 -3.58 -7.34 8.50
C ASP A 34 -4.78 -6.38 8.51
N SER A 35 -5.28 -6.01 9.69
CA SER A 35 -6.41 -5.07 9.83
C SER A 35 -6.07 -3.68 9.29
N PHE A 36 -4.81 -3.24 9.35
CA PHE A 36 -4.39 -1.96 8.79
C PHE A 36 -4.22 -1.96 7.26
N LEU A 37 -4.21 -3.12 6.60
CA LEU A 37 -4.09 -3.20 5.14
C LEU A 37 -5.45 -3.11 4.42
N THR A 38 -6.55 -3.43 5.11
CA THR A 38 -7.88 -3.57 4.52
C THR A 38 -8.90 -2.68 5.20
N VAL A 39 -10.04 -2.47 4.54
CA VAL A 39 -11.21 -1.82 5.14
C VAL A 39 -12.30 -2.88 5.23
N ASP A 40 -13.03 -2.90 6.35
CA ASP A 40 -14.19 -3.78 6.50
C ASP A 40 -15.20 -3.56 5.38
N ASP A 41 -15.74 -4.66 4.84
CA ASP A 41 -16.67 -4.66 3.69
C ASP A 41 -17.93 -3.80 3.91
N ASN A 42 -18.27 -3.49 5.16
CA ASN A 42 -19.41 -2.66 5.53
C ASN A 42 -19.16 -1.16 5.37
N ASN A 43 -17.91 -0.74 5.15
CA ASN A 43 -17.53 0.67 5.11
C ASN A 43 -17.07 1.07 3.70
N ASN A 44 -18.03 1.38 2.84
CA ASN A 44 -17.81 1.75 1.43
C ASN A 44 -17.22 3.15 1.23
N GLN A 45 -16.88 3.87 2.30
CA GLN A 45 -16.46 5.28 2.26
C GLN A 45 -15.21 5.53 1.41
N ASN A 46 -14.39 4.50 1.17
CA ASN A 46 -13.16 4.57 0.37
C ASN A 46 -13.21 3.75 -0.94
N SER A 47 -14.38 3.24 -1.35
CA SER A 47 -14.49 2.40 -2.55
C SER A 47 -14.40 3.23 -3.85
N SER A 48 -13.52 2.81 -4.79
CA SER A 48 -13.43 3.46 -6.11
C SER A 48 -14.57 3.01 -7.02
N LYS A 49 -14.89 3.80 -8.05
CA LYS A 49 -15.96 3.47 -9.00
C LYS A 49 -15.61 2.18 -9.75
N LEU A 50 -14.35 2.03 -10.17
CA LEU A 50 -13.86 0.79 -10.77
C LEU A 50 -13.98 -0.42 -9.82
N PHE A 51 -13.69 -0.26 -8.52
CA PHE A 51 -13.87 -1.33 -7.54
C PHE A 51 -15.34 -1.74 -7.47
N GLN A 52 -16.27 -0.78 -7.34
CA GLN A 52 -17.71 -1.06 -7.28
C GLN A 52 -18.21 -1.80 -8.53
N LEU A 53 -17.73 -1.41 -9.72
CA LEU A 53 -18.10 -2.05 -10.99
C LEU A 53 -17.55 -3.48 -11.14
N LYS A 54 -16.35 -3.75 -10.59
CA LYS A 54 -15.66 -5.03 -10.76
C LYS A 54 -15.84 -5.99 -9.59
N ASN A 55 -16.25 -5.50 -8.42
CA ASN A 55 -16.36 -6.34 -7.24
C ASN A 55 -17.52 -7.32 -7.37
N ARG A 56 -17.21 -8.61 -7.26
CA ARG A 56 -18.16 -9.72 -7.23
C ARG A 56 -18.12 -10.46 -5.88
N GLY A 57 -17.76 -9.74 -4.80
CA GLY A 57 -17.65 -10.26 -3.44
C GLY A 57 -16.32 -10.93 -3.10
N LYS A 58 -15.27 -10.74 -3.91
CA LYS A 58 -13.93 -11.34 -3.69
C LYS A 58 -12.77 -10.35 -3.84
N LEU A 59 -13.04 -9.11 -4.21
CA LEU A 59 -12.00 -8.09 -4.26
C LEU A 59 -11.74 -7.56 -2.86
N ILE A 60 -10.50 -7.18 -2.59
CA ILE A 60 -10.11 -6.57 -1.32
C ILE A 60 -10.26 -5.06 -1.45
N ASN A 61 -11.04 -4.46 -0.56
CA ASN A 61 -11.05 -3.02 -0.37
C ASN A 61 -9.89 -2.66 0.57
N VAL A 62 -9.03 -1.74 0.15
CA VAL A 62 -7.79 -1.44 0.90
C VAL A 62 -7.96 -0.22 1.81
N SER A 63 -7.11 -0.13 2.83
CA SER A 63 -7.06 1.07 3.67
C SER A 63 -6.58 2.31 2.90
N SER A 64 -6.94 3.48 3.41
CA SER A 64 -6.50 4.77 2.85
C SER A 64 -4.97 4.87 2.77
N ASP A 65 -4.27 4.31 3.75
CA ASP A 65 -2.82 4.38 3.86
C ASP A 65 -2.15 3.51 2.79
N VAL A 66 -2.70 2.31 2.53
CA VAL A 66 -2.28 1.47 1.40
C VAL A 66 -2.54 2.16 0.07
N HIS A 67 -3.73 2.76 -0.09
CA HIS A 67 -4.08 3.46 -1.32
C HIS A 67 -3.12 4.64 -1.58
N LYS A 68 -2.88 5.51 -0.59
CA LYS A 68 -1.90 6.60 -0.65
C LYS A 68 -0.51 6.08 -1.02
N THR A 69 -0.07 5.00 -0.38
CA THR A 69 1.23 4.36 -0.67
C THR A 69 1.34 3.95 -2.13
N CYS A 70 0.28 3.36 -2.69
CA CYS A 70 0.24 2.95 -4.09
C CYS A 70 0.21 4.17 -5.04
N LEU A 71 -0.49 5.25 -4.70
CA LEU A 71 -0.51 6.49 -5.50
C LEU A 71 0.87 7.15 -5.55
N VAL A 72 1.56 7.24 -4.42
CA VAL A 72 2.94 7.73 -4.37
C VAL A 72 3.85 6.86 -5.22
N THR A 73 3.71 5.54 -5.12
CA THR A 73 4.51 4.60 -5.90
C THR A 73 4.25 4.76 -7.41
N GLU A 74 2.99 4.90 -7.82
CA GLU A 74 2.60 5.15 -9.20
C GLU A 74 3.26 6.43 -9.73
N TYR A 75 3.15 7.52 -8.98
CA TYR A 75 3.78 8.79 -9.33
C TYR A 75 5.29 8.66 -9.51
N ILE A 76 5.98 7.98 -8.57
CA ILE A 76 7.43 7.76 -8.66
C ILE A 76 7.80 6.94 -9.90
N ILE A 77 7.02 5.91 -10.23
CA ILE A 77 7.23 5.10 -11.45
C ILE A 77 7.04 5.98 -12.69
N ARG A 78 5.97 6.79 -12.73
CA ARG A 78 5.64 7.68 -13.85
C ARG A 78 6.74 8.70 -14.12
N ILE A 79 7.23 9.40 -13.10
CA ILE A 79 8.31 10.39 -13.28
C ILE A 79 9.67 9.74 -13.61
N CYS A 80 9.86 8.47 -13.23
CA CYS A 80 11.09 7.73 -13.51
C CYS A 80 10.98 6.86 -14.78
N ASN A 81 9.96 7.05 -15.62
CA ASN A 81 9.66 6.15 -16.74
C ASN A 81 10.87 5.90 -17.66
N GLU A 82 11.63 6.96 -18.00
CA GLU A 82 12.83 6.88 -18.84
C GLU A 82 13.98 6.08 -18.21
N ASP A 83 14.04 6.05 -16.87
CA ASP A 83 15.06 5.34 -16.12
C ASP A 83 14.76 3.83 -16.00
N LEU A 84 13.50 3.42 -16.19
CA LEU A 84 13.01 2.07 -15.85
C LEU A 84 13.81 0.95 -16.54
N LEU A 85 14.17 1.17 -17.80
CA LEU A 85 14.89 0.19 -18.62
C LEU A 85 16.38 0.51 -18.78
N ARG A 86 16.84 1.64 -18.24
CA ARG A 86 18.21 2.14 -18.45
C ARG A 86 19.09 1.97 -17.23
N LYS A 87 18.52 2.00 -16.02
CA LYS A 87 19.28 1.93 -14.77
C LYS A 87 19.32 0.52 -14.19
N LYS A 88 20.51 0.08 -13.79
CA LYS A 88 20.67 -1.10 -12.94
C LYS A 88 20.06 -0.84 -11.56
N ASN A 89 19.59 -1.90 -10.90
CA ASN A 89 19.00 -1.83 -9.55
C ASN A 89 17.79 -0.87 -9.45
N ILE A 90 17.06 -0.67 -10.56
CA ILE A 90 15.95 0.27 -10.61
C ILE A 90 14.92 0.05 -9.51
N LYS A 91 14.60 -1.21 -9.15
CA LYS A 91 13.67 -1.54 -8.08
C LYS A 91 14.06 -0.88 -6.74
N LEU A 92 15.35 -0.94 -6.38
CA LEU A 92 15.85 -0.33 -5.15
C LEU A 92 15.76 1.21 -5.24
N ILE A 93 16.15 1.78 -6.38
CA ILE A 93 16.08 3.23 -6.61
C ILE A 93 14.64 3.74 -6.47
N LEU A 94 13.68 3.08 -7.11
CA LEU A 94 12.27 3.45 -7.02
C LEU A 94 11.74 3.29 -5.59
N SER A 95 12.12 2.21 -4.90
CA SER A 95 11.70 1.96 -3.51
C SER A 95 12.21 3.06 -2.57
N LEU A 96 13.47 3.48 -2.72
CA LEU A 96 14.04 4.57 -1.92
C LEU A 96 13.36 5.91 -2.23
N LYS A 97 13.09 6.21 -3.50
CA LYS A 97 12.37 7.42 -3.89
C LYS A 97 10.95 7.46 -3.32
N ALA A 98 10.21 6.35 -3.44
CA ALA A 98 8.87 6.23 -2.88
C ALA A 98 8.89 6.34 -1.35
N LEU A 99 9.85 5.67 -0.69
CA LEU A 99 9.98 5.74 0.77
C LEU A 99 10.28 7.16 1.25
N ASN A 100 11.17 7.89 0.58
CA ASN A 100 11.48 9.27 0.93
C ASN A 100 10.24 10.18 0.80
N GLU A 101 9.49 10.03 -0.29
CA GLU A 101 8.23 10.77 -0.47
C GLU A 101 7.22 10.42 0.64
N LEU A 102 7.02 9.13 0.93
CA LEU A 102 6.11 8.67 1.98
C LEU A 102 6.54 9.14 3.37
N SER A 103 7.83 9.17 3.66
CA SER A 103 8.37 9.62 4.95
C SER A 103 8.14 11.11 5.23
N SER A 104 7.82 11.89 4.20
CA SER A 104 7.45 13.29 4.35
C SER A 104 5.98 13.44 4.81
N ASP A 105 5.15 12.41 4.64
CA ASP A 105 3.76 12.35 5.09
C ASP A 105 3.65 11.58 6.42
N ASN A 106 3.59 12.33 7.52
CA ASN A 106 3.43 11.77 8.87
C ASN A 106 2.03 11.19 9.14
N THR A 107 1.12 11.11 8.16
CA THR A 107 -0.22 10.53 8.38
C THR A 107 -0.28 9.04 8.10
N ILE A 108 0.64 8.50 7.30
CA ILE A 108 0.61 7.13 6.80
C ILE A 108 1.02 6.15 7.90
N PHE A 109 0.15 5.19 8.22
CA PHE A 109 0.36 4.17 9.25
C PHE A 109 0.76 4.75 10.62
N ASN A 110 0.25 5.95 10.95
CA ASN A 110 0.67 6.71 12.13
C ASN A 110 -0.29 6.56 13.33
N SER A 111 -1.21 5.60 13.28
CA SER A 111 -2.17 5.34 14.36
C SER A 111 -1.47 4.91 15.64
N LYS A 112 -2.08 5.22 16.79
CA LYS A 112 -1.57 4.81 18.10
C LYS A 112 -1.42 3.29 18.20
N GLU A 113 -2.40 2.55 17.70
CA GLU A 113 -2.42 1.10 17.70
C GLU A 113 -1.25 0.49 16.90
N ILE A 114 -0.92 1.04 15.71
CA ILE A 114 0.27 0.59 14.96
C ILE A 114 1.55 0.85 15.76
N LYS A 115 1.68 2.04 16.35
CA LYS A 115 2.87 2.40 17.13
C LYS A 115 3.06 1.47 18.31
N GLU A 116 2.00 1.20 19.06
CA GLU A 116 2.02 0.28 20.19
C GLU A 116 2.33 -1.15 19.73
N ASN A 117 1.73 -1.62 18.63
CA ASN A 117 2.03 -2.93 18.05
C ASN A 117 3.51 -3.05 17.65
N ILE A 118 4.13 -2.00 17.10
CA ILE A 118 5.57 -1.99 16.78
C ILE A 118 6.42 -2.08 18.06
N LEU A 119 6.05 -1.34 19.12
CA LEU A 119 6.79 -1.33 20.38
C LEU A 119 6.67 -2.63 21.18
N GLN A 120 5.56 -3.36 20.99
CA GLN A 120 5.27 -4.61 21.69
C GLN A 120 5.74 -5.87 20.94
N GLN A 121 6.25 -5.72 19.71
CA GLN A 121 6.83 -6.85 18.98
C GLN A 121 8.10 -7.36 19.66
N ASP A 122 8.22 -8.68 19.75
CA ASP A 122 9.45 -9.33 20.23
C ASP A 122 10.61 -8.97 19.28
N LEU A 123 11.77 -8.61 19.85
CA LEU A 123 12.96 -8.27 19.08
C LEU A 123 13.44 -9.44 18.22
N LEU A 124 13.22 -10.68 18.68
CA LEU A 124 13.69 -11.90 18.03
C LEU A 124 12.58 -12.60 17.21
N ASP A 125 11.32 -12.43 17.59
CA ASP A 125 10.16 -12.99 16.87
C ASP A 125 9.24 -11.88 16.32
N ASN A 126 9.72 -11.23 15.26
CA ASN A 126 8.93 -10.27 14.49
C ASN A 126 8.89 -10.65 13.00
N HIS A 127 8.01 -10.00 12.26
CA HIS A 127 7.79 -10.27 10.83
C HIS A 127 9.03 -10.05 9.93
N ARG A 128 10.11 -9.43 10.43
CA ARG A 128 11.39 -9.32 9.69
C ARG A 128 12.25 -10.58 9.83
N SER A 129 12.10 -11.30 10.94
CA SER A 129 12.85 -12.52 11.26
C SER A 129 12.17 -13.78 10.72
N GLN A 130 10.89 -13.71 10.38
CA GLN A 130 10.09 -14.82 9.85
C GLN A 130 10.30 -14.95 8.33
N TYR A 131 11.19 -15.85 7.93
CA TYR A 131 11.46 -16.24 6.54
C TYR A 131 10.61 -17.44 6.11
#